data_AF-K8DXP6-F1
#
_entry.id   AF-K8DXP6-F1
#
_cell.length_a   1.000
_cell.length_b   1.000
_cell.length_c   1.000
_cell.angle_alpha   90.00
_cell.angle_beta   90.00
_cell.angle_gamma   90.00
#
_symmetry.space_group_name_H-M   'P 1'
#
loop_
_entity.id
_entity.type
_entity.pdbx_description
1 polymer ?
#
loop_
_entity_poly.entity_id
_entity_poly.type
_entity_poly.pdbx_seq_one_letter_code
_entity_poly.pdbx_strand_id
1 'polypeptide(L)' 'MFESLNEYIRVIYQFNKAQYALLVVALMSAVGVSVGLFAELVLRLLKIKGEP' A
#
# COMPACT_ATOMS: atom_id res chain seq x y z
N MET A 1 15.14 -10.55 -33.67
CA MET A 1 16.20 -10.12 -32.72
C MET A 1 15.85 -8.80 -32.01
N PHE A 2 15.31 -7.79 -32.71
CA PHE A 2 14.83 -6.56 -32.06
C PHE A 2 13.53 -6.75 -31.24
N GLU A 3 12.60 -7.60 -31.69
CA GLU A 3 11.37 -7.89 -30.95
C GLU A 3 11.62 -8.58 -29.61
N SER A 4 12.51 -9.57 -29.56
CA SER A 4 12.88 -10.24 -28.31
C SER A 4 13.50 -9.27 -27.31
N LEU A 5 14.35 -8.34 -27.78
CA LEU A 5 14.97 -7.32 -26.92
C LEU A 5 13.92 -6.35 -26.36
N ASN A 6 12.96 -5.92 -27.19
CA ASN A 6 11.86 -5.06 -26.78
C ASN A 6 10.94 -5.76 -25.75
N GLU A 7 10.70 -7.05 -25.93
CA GLU A 7 9.89 -7.85 -25.00
C GLU A 7 10.59 -8.01 -23.64
N TYR A 8 11.91 -8.23 -23.62
CA TYR A 8 12.68 -8.22 -22.36
C TYR A 8 12.60 -6.87 -21.63
N ILE A 9 12.75 -5.76 -22.35
CA ILE A 9 12.62 -4.41 -21.76
C ILE A 9 11.21 -4.22 -21.17
N ARG A 10 10.18 -4.68 -21.87
CA ARG A 10 8.79 -4.61 -21.41
C ARG A 10 8.57 -5.41 -20.12
N VAL A 11 9.12 -6.63 -20.05
CA VAL A 11 9.02 -7.49 -18.87
C VAL A 11 9.73 -6.85 -17.67
N ILE A 12 10.93 -6.32 -17.85
CA ILE A 12 11.68 -5.62 -16.79
C ILE A 12 10.89 -4.41 -16.28
N TYR A 13 10.32 -3.62 -17.19
CA TYR A 13 9.51 -2.47 -16.83
C TYR A 13 8.24 -2.87 -16.04
N GLN A 14 7.54 -3.91 -16.47
CA GLN A 14 6.36 -4.42 -15.77
C GLN A 14 6.71 -4.97 -14.39
N PHE A 15 7.83 -5.69 -14.27
CA PHE A 15 8.31 -6.23 -13.00
C PHE A 15 8.63 -5.11 -12.00
N ASN A 16 9.36 -4.09 -12.47
CA ASN A 16 9.69 -2.92 -11.64
C ASN A 16 8.42 -2.17 -11.21
N LYS A 17 7.48 -1.97 -12.14
CA LYS A 17 6.18 -1.36 -11.83
C LYS A 17 5.39 -2.16 -10.77
N ALA A 18 5.40 -3.49 -10.86
CA ALA A 18 4.76 -4.36 -9.88
C ALA A 18 5.40 -4.25 -8.50
N GLN A 19 6.73 -4.17 -8.42
CA GLN A 19 7.45 -3.96 -7.16
C GLN A 19 7.08 -2.62 -6.51
N TYR A 20 7.05 -1.52 -7.27
CA TYR A 20 6.60 -0.24 -6.75
C TYR A 20 5.15 -0.27 -6.27
N ALA A 21 4.26 -0.92 -7.02
CA ALA A 21 2.86 -1.06 -6.62
C ALA A 21 2.72 -1.82 -5.29
N LEU A 22 3.47 -2.91 -5.11
CA LEU A 22 3.50 -3.68 -3.85
C LEU A 22 4.02 -2.82 -2.68
N LEU A 23 5.06 -2.03 -2.91
CA LEU A 23 5.62 -1.13 -1.91
C LEU A 23 4.59 -0.07 -1.48
N VAL A 24 3.87 0.52 -2.44
CA VAL A 24 2.79 1.48 -2.16
C VAL A 24 1.67 0.83 -1.36
N VAL A 25 1.22 -0.37 -1.73
CA VAL A 25 0.17 -1.08 -0.99
C VAL A 25 0.61 -1.38 0.45
N ALA A 26 1.85 -1.81 0.65
CA ALA A 26 2.40 -2.07 1.97
C ALA A 26 2.48 -0.80 2.84
N LEU A 27 2.86 0.33 2.26
CA LEU A 27 2.86 1.61 2.96
C LEU A 27 1.45 2.08 3.31
N MET A 28 0.51 1.97 2.36
CA MET A 28 -0.88 2.36 2.57
C MET A 28 -1.57 1.51 3.63
N SER A 29 -1.28 0.20 3.67
CA SER A 29 -1.83 -0.68 4.71
C SER A 29 -1.27 -0.33 6.09
N ALA A 30 0.05 -0.08 6.20
CA ALA A 30 0.67 0.34 7.45
C ALA A 30 0.07 1.66 7.96
N VAL A 31 -0.04 2.67 7.10
CA VAL A 31 -0.63 3.97 7.45
C VAL A 31 -2.10 3.81 7.86
N GLY A 32 -2.89 3.07 7.07
CA GLY A 32 -4.31 2.85 7.37
C GLY A 32 -4.54 2.19 8.73
N VAL A 33 -3.76 1.15 9.04
CA VAL A 33 -3.82 0.48 10.35
C VAL A 33 -3.38 1.42 11.48
N SER A 34 -2.28 2.14 11.31
CA SER A 34 -1.79 3.08 12.33
C SER A 34 -2.79 4.20 12.62
N VAL A 35 -3.38 4.80 11.59
CA VAL A 35 -4.38 5.87 11.75
C VAL A 35 -5.66 5.33 12.39
N GLY A 36 -6.12 4.13 12.00
CA GLY A 36 -7.29 3.49 12.61
C GLY A 36 -7.10 3.24 14.10
N LEU A 37 -5.96 2.66 14.49
CA LEU A 37 -5.61 2.43 15.89
C LEU A 37 -5.47 3.74 16.67
N PHE A 38 -4.87 4.76 16.05
CA PHE A 38 -4.75 6.08 16.68
C PHE A 38 -6.12 6.73 16.89
N ALA A 39 -7.00 6.69 15.90
CA ALA A 39 -8.37 7.19 16.01
C ALA A 39 -9.12 6.46 17.12
N GLU A 40 -8.99 5.14 17.23
CA GLU A 40 -9.59 4.37 18.31
C GLU A 40 -9.06 4.78 19.69
N LEU A 41 -7.75 4.98 19.83
CA LEU A 41 -7.16 5.50 21.06
C LEU A 41 -7.71 6.88 21.43
N VAL A 42 -7.81 7.78 20.47
CA VAL A 42 -8.36 9.13 20.69
C VAL A 42 -9.84 9.05 21.10
N LEU A 43 -10.64 8.23 20.42
CA LEU A 43 -12.06 8.03 20.77
C LEU A 43 -12.22 7.46 22.19
N ARG A 44 -11.38 6.49 22.57
CA ARG A 44 -11.35 5.95 23.95
C ARG A 44 -10.97 7.01 24.97
N LEU A 45 -9.99 7.88 24.68
CA LEU A 45 -9.60 9.00 25.54
C LEU A 45 -10.74 10.01 25.72
N LEU A 46 -11.48 10.28 24.65
CA LEU A 46 -12.65 11.18 24.67
C LEU A 46 -13.90 10.52 25.26
N LYS A 47 -13.82 9.27 25.73
CA LYS A 47 -14.96 8.45 26.22
C LYS A 47 -16.09 8.31 25.21
N ILE A 48 -15.81 8.53 23.92
CA ILE A 48 -16.75 8.31 22.83
C ILE A 48 -16.71 6.81 22.54
N LYS A 49 -17.72 6.08 23.03
CA LYS A 49 -17.90 4.68 22.66
C LYS A 49 -18.46 4.66 21.25
N GLY A 50 -17.77 3.99 20.33
CA GLY A 50 -18.36 3.64 19.05
C GLY A 50 -19.64 2.86 19.34
N GLU A 51 -20.78 3.38 18.88
CA GLU A 51 -22.01 2.61 18.87
C GLU A 51 -21.79 1.38 17.97
N PRO A 52 -22.21 0.17 18.40
CA PRO A 52 -22.10 -1.03 17.60
C PRO A 52 -22.93 -0.96 16.31
#